data_AF-A0A7C3W398-F1
#
_entry.id   AF-A0A7C3W398-F1
#
_cell.length_a   1.000
_cell.length_b   1.000
_cell.length_c   1.000
_cell.angle_alpha   90.00
_cell.angle_beta   90.00
_cell.angle_gamma   90.00
#
_symmetry.space_group_name_H-M   'P 1'
#
loop_
_entity.id
_entity.type
_entity.pdbx_description
1 polymer ?
#
loop_
_entity_poly.entity_id
_entity_poly.type
_entity_poly.pdbx_seq_one_letter_code
_entity_poly.pdbx_strand_id
1 'polypeptide(L)'
;LLSSSRVTVPDVVGLDVEEARSVLERAGLKLEVAGKVPRSDAEEDEVITQSPAAGKKVEKGNVVKVDICRKVQEAAMEPSKRSELENQIRNRLNAWELAWESRDVNAYMSFYSPDFYCSYNPKMANYALLQQHKSNLFRTYSWIQLEISEVQVFIESDSTAQTTFKQLYTCSDARANDFGQKTLKWKLVNGQWLIYNEEWYEIANY
;
A
#
# COMPACT_ATOMS: atom_id res chain seq x y z
N LEU A 1 -36.49 20.13 6.71
CA LEU A 1 -35.86 18.95 7.37
C LEU A 1 -35.57 17.94 6.28
N LEU A 2 -34.31 17.86 5.81
CA LEU A 2 -33.90 16.78 4.91
C LEU A 2 -33.82 15.51 5.77
N SER A 3 -34.71 14.55 5.53
CA SER A 3 -34.65 13.24 6.17
C SER A 3 -33.39 12.52 5.67
N SER A 4 -32.39 12.31 6.54
CA SER A 4 -31.24 11.50 6.20
C SER A 4 -31.68 10.03 6.14
N SER A 5 -32.00 9.55 4.93
CA SER A 5 -32.31 8.15 4.72
C SER A 5 -31.08 7.31 5.03
N ARG A 6 -31.11 6.57 6.14
CA ARG A 6 -30.07 5.60 6.47
C ARG A 6 -30.33 4.28 5.77
N VAL A 7 -29.27 3.67 5.26
CA VAL A 7 -29.28 2.36 4.61
C VAL A 7 -28.35 1.41 5.37
N THR A 8 -28.62 0.11 5.24
CA THR A 8 -27.77 -0.94 5.84
C THR A 8 -26.66 -1.29 4.85
N VAL A 9 -25.43 -1.37 5.33
CA VAL A 9 -24.27 -1.80 4.53
C VAL A 9 -24.40 -3.30 4.21
N PRO A 10 -24.48 -3.71 2.93
CA PRO A 10 -24.40 -5.11 2.51
C PRO A 10 -23.06 -5.76 2.85
N ASP A 11 -23.06 -7.09 2.95
CA ASP A 11 -21.83 -7.87 2.96
C ASP A 11 -21.39 -8.11 1.50
N VAL A 12 -20.17 -7.70 1.19
CA VAL A 12 -19.56 -7.83 -0.13
C VAL A 12 -18.23 -8.57 -0.09
N VAL A 13 -17.80 -9.06 1.08
CA VAL A 13 -16.57 -9.86 1.20
C VAL A 13 -16.73 -11.18 0.41
N GLY A 14 -15.68 -11.56 -0.32
CA GLY A 14 -15.65 -12.73 -1.20
C GLY A 14 -16.31 -12.53 -2.57
N LEU A 15 -16.86 -11.35 -2.86
CA LEU A 15 -17.34 -11.01 -4.19
C LEU A 15 -16.22 -10.43 -5.05
N ASP A 16 -16.32 -10.58 -6.36
CA ASP A 16 -15.54 -9.76 -7.30
C ASP A 16 -15.86 -8.27 -7.11
N VAL A 17 -14.87 -7.40 -7.27
CA VAL A 17 -15.01 -5.95 -7.02
C VAL A 17 -16.14 -5.29 -7.84
N GLU A 18 -16.41 -5.74 -9.06
CA GLU A 18 -17.47 -5.18 -9.91
C GLU A 18 -18.86 -5.69 -9.51
N GLU A 19 -18.93 -6.94 -9.02
CA GLU A 19 -20.14 -7.45 -8.38
C GLU A 19 -20.44 -6.72 -7.07
N ALA A 20 -19.42 -6.55 -6.22
CA ALA A 20 -19.49 -5.80 -4.97
C ALA A 20 -19.98 -4.35 -5.20
N ARG A 21 -19.44 -3.70 -6.24
CA ARG A 21 -19.86 -2.34 -6.66
C ARG A 21 -21.36 -2.33 -6.98
N SER A 22 -21.82 -3.27 -7.78
CA SER A 22 -23.24 -3.39 -8.16
C SER A 22 -24.17 -3.66 -6.96
N VAL A 23 -23.71 -4.44 -5.97
CA VAL A 23 -24.46 -4.69 -4.72
C VAL A 23 -24.59 -3.40 -3.90
N LEU A 24 -23.50 -2.67 -3.73
CA LEU A 24 -23.47 -1.44 -2.93
C LEU A 24 -24.29 -0.32 -3.59
N GLU A 25 -24.20 -0.15 -4.91
CA GLU A 25 -24.96 0.87 -5.64
C GLU A 25 -26.47 0.66 -5.52
N ARG A 26 -26.94 -0.60 -5.57
CA ARG A 26 -28.36 -0.93 -5.34
C ARG A 26 -28.83 -0.59 -3.92
N ALA A 27 -27.95 -0.68 -2.93
CA ALA A 27 -28.20 -0.24 -1.57
C ALA A 27 -28.10 1.29 -1.41
N GLY A 28 -27.74 2.02 -2.47
CA GLY A 28 -27.53 3.47 -2.45
C GLY A 28 -26.21 3.87 -1.81
N LEU A 29 -25.21 3.00 -1.82
CA LEU A 29 -23.85 3.23 -1.33
C LEU A 29 -22.87 3.33 -2.50
N LYS A 30 -21.63 3.73 -2.22
CA LYS A 30 -20.54 3.77 -3.20
C LYS A 30 -19.43 2.82 -2.76
N LEU A 31 -18.72 2.23 -3.72
CA LEU A 31 -17.52 1.44 -3.46
C LEU A 31 -16.27 2.25 -3.79
N GLU A 32 -15.29 2.20 -2.90
CA GLU A 32 -13.92 2.68 -3.12
C GLU A 32 -12.95 1.53 -2.81
N VAL A 33 -12.09 1.16 -3.75
CA VAL A 33 -11.06 0.13 -3.51
C VAL A 33 -9.95 0.78 -2.71
N ALA A 34 -9.87 0.53 -1.40
CA ALA A 34 -8.94 1.14 -0.47
C ALA A 34 -7.54 0.50 -0.44
N GLY A 35 -7.38 -0.66 -1.06
CA GLY A 35 -6.12 -1.39 -1.05
C GLY A 35 -6.16 -2.62 -1.95
N LYS A 36 -4.97 -3.08 -2.31
CA LYS A 36 -4.75 -4.39 -2.93
C LYS A 36 -3.88 -5.25 -2.01
N VAL A 37 -4.37 -6.44 -1.66
CA VAL A 37 -3.77 -7.36 -0.69
C VAL A 37 -3.25 -8.59 -1.42
N PRO A 38 -1.95 -8.93 -1.33
CA PRO A 38 -1.44 -10.17 -1.89
C PRO A 38 -2.05 -11.39 -1.18
N ARG A 39 -2.76 -12.24 -1.93
CA ARG A 39 -3.33 -13.50 -1.44
C ARG A 39 -3.11 -14.63 -2.45
N SER A 40 -2.76 -15.81 -1.95
CA SER A 40 -2.72 -17.04 -2.76
C SER A 40 -4.04 -17.81 -2.70
N ASP A 41 -4.89 -17.52 -1.71
CA ASP A 41 -6.12 -18.24 -1.34
C ASP A 41 -7.43 -17.55 -1.75
N ALA A 42 -7.37 -16.42 -2.45
CA ALA A 42 -8.52 -15.68 -3.00
C ALA A 42 -8.30 -15.38 -4.49
N GLU A 43 -9.35 -15.12 -5.28
CA GLU A 43 -9.22 -14.82 -6.71
C GLU A 43 -8.80 -13.35 -6.97
N GLU A 44 -8.22 -13.03 -8.13
CA GLU A 44 -7.84 -11.64 -8.46
C GLU A 44 -9.06 -10.71 -8.34
N ASP A 45 -8.86 -9.53 -7.76
CA ASP A 45 -9.88 -8.50 -7.52
C ASP A 45 -11.06 -8.93 -6.63
N GLU A 46 -10.99 -10.10 -5.98
CA GLU A 46 -11.94 -10.52 -4.93
C GLU A 46 -11.85 -9.61 -3.69
N VAL A 47 -12.97 -9.17 -3.13
CA VAL A 47 -13.02 -8.35 -1.92
C VAL A 47 -12.56 -9.15 -0.70
N ILE A 48 -11.46 -8.75 -0.10
CA ILE A 48 -10.86 -9.35 1.10
C ILE A 48 -11.41 -8.72 2.37
N THR A 49 -11.55 -7.39 2.39
CA THR A 49 -12.07 -6.66 3.54
C THR A 49 -13.06 -5.60 3.10
N GLN A 50 -13.94 -5.19 4.01
CA GLN A 50 -14.78 -4.01 3.81
C GLN A 50 -14.85 -3.16 5.07
N SER A 51 -15.02 -1.85 4.87
CA SER A 51 -15.33 -0.89 5.92
C SER A 51 -16.25 0.22 5.37
N PRO A 52 -17.38 0.53 6.00
CA PRO A 52 -17.84 -0.02 7.27
C PRO A 52 -18.27 -1.50 7.19
N ALA A 53 -18.28 -2.18 8.34
CA ALA A 53 -18.67 -3.58 8.43
C ALA A 53 -20.13 -3.80 7.98
N ALA A 54 -20.40 -4.97 7.41
CA ALA A 54 -21.73 -5.40 7.01
C ALA A 54 -22.75 -5.27 8.15
N GLY A 55 -23.99 -4.91 7.82
CA GLY A 55 -25.08 -4.70 8.77
C GLY A 55 -25.07 -3.32 9.46
N LYS A 56 -23.99 -2.53 9.36
CA LYS A 56 -23.95 -1.17 9.92
C LYS A 56 -24.96 -0.26 9.19
N LYS A 57 -25.62 0.63 9.91
CA LYS A 57 -26.48 1.68 9.31
C LYS A 57 -25.67 2.94 9.05
N VAL A 58 -25.65 3.39 7.80
CA VAL A 58 -24.95 4.60 7.35
C VAL A 58 -25.87 5.49 6.54
N GLU A 59 -25.46 6.72 6.25
CA GLU A 59 -26.21 7.60 5.36
C GLU A 59 -26.17 7.07 3.92
N LYS A 60 -27.28 7.22 3.19
CA LYS A 60 -27.27 6.96 1.75
C LYS A 60 -26.21 7.80 1.06
N GLY A 61 -25.45 7.19 0.16
CA GLY A 61 -24.32 7.79 -0.54
C GLY A 61 -22.97 7.64 0.19
N ASN A 62 -22.96 7.04 1.39
CA ASN A 62 -21.72 6.72 2.10
C ASN A 62 -20.84 5.77 1.28
N VAL A 63 -19.52 5.96 1.42
CA VAL A 63 -18.51 5.15 0.73
C VAL A 63 -18.15 3.95 1.61
N VAL A 64 -18.28 2.75 1.04
CA VAL A 64 -17.72 1.52 1.58
C VAL A 64 -16.37 1.30 0.92
N LYS A 65 -15.33 1.35 1.73
CA LYS A 65 -13.95 1.07 1.37
C LYS A 65 -13.72 -0.44 1.41
N VAL A 66 -13.07 -0.98 0.38
CA VAL A 66 -12.74 -2.42 0.30
C VAL A 66 -11.28 -2.64 -0.01
N ASP A 67 -10.65 -3.61 0.63
CA ASP A 67 -9.39 -4.16 0.12
C ASP A 67 -9.71 -5.32 -0.81
N ILE A 68 -9.09 -5.35 -1.98
CA ILE A 68 -9.26 -6.44 -2.95
C ILE A 68 -8.01 -7.29 -3.06
N CYS A 69 -8.18 -8.50 -3.53
CA CYS A 69 -7.09 -9.43 -3.76
C CYS A 69 -6.25 -8.95 -4.94
N ARG A 70 -4.94 -8.99 -4.77
CA ARG A 70 -4.00 -9.15 -5.87
C ARG A 70 -3.51 -10.58 -5.80
N LYS A 71 -3.94 -11.43 -6.72
CA LYS A 71 -3.57 -12.84 -6.72
C LYS A 71 -2.07 -12.93 -6.84
N VAL A 72 -1.48 -13.72 -5.95
CA VAL A 72 -0.08 -14.03 -5.99
C VAL A 72 0.13 -15.52 -6.03
N GLN A 73 1.06 -15.96 -6.87
CA GLN A 73 1.49 -17.34 -6.88
C GLN A 73 2.50 -17.52 -5.75
N GLU A 74 2.08 -18.25 -4.73
CA GLU A 74 2.95 -18.59 -3.63
C GLU A 74 4.10 -19.47 -4.13
N ALA A 75 5.34 -19.02 -3.89
CA ALA A 75 6.51 -19.80 -4.27
C ALA A 75 6.48 -21.16 -3.56
N ALA A 76 6.66 -22.24 -4.32
CA ALA A 76 6.93 -23.55 -3.77
C ALA A 76 8.32 -23.53 -3.11
N MET A 77 8.35 -23.14 -1.83
CA MET A 77 9.57 -22.90 -1.07
C MET A 77 9.41 -23.41 0.36
N GLU A 78 10.47 -24.06 0.85
CA GLU A 78 10.55 -24.54 2.23
C GLU A 78 10.21 -23.42 3.25
N PRO A 79 9.38 -23.70 4.28
CA PRO A 79 8.96 -22.69 5.24
C PRO A 79 10.12 -21.95 5.92
N SER A 80 11.22 -22.64 6.22
CA SER A 80 12.41 -22.04 6.84
C SER A 80 13.10 -21.03 5.93
N LYS A 81 13.27 -21.36 4.64
CA LYS A 81 13.83 -20.45 3.63
C LYS A 81 12.92 -19.23 3.46
N ARG A 82 11.61 -19.44 3.45
CA ARG A 82 10.63 -18.36 3.38
C ARG A 82 10.75 -17.39 4.54
N SER A 83 10.70 -17.89 5.78
CA SER A 83 10.80 -17.04 6.97
C SER A 83 12.11 -16.25 7.01
N GLU A 84 13.21 -16.84 6.53
CA GLU A 84 14.48 -16.13 6.39
C GLU A 84 14.39 -14.95 5.40
N LEU A 85 13.83 -15.18 4.21
CA LEU A 85 13.66 -14.11 3.21
C LEU A 85 12.68 -13.02 3.71
N GLU A 86 11.60 -13.41 4.39
CA GLU A 86 10.67 -12.46 5.02
C GLU A 86 11.38 -11.57 6.04
N ASN A 87 12.23 -12.14 6.89
CA ASN A 87 13.03 -11.39 7.85
C ASN A 87 14.00 -10.41 7.17
N GLN A 88 14.67 -10.84 6.10
CA GLN A 88 15.55 -9.96 5.32
C GLN A 88 14.78 -8.76 4.74
N ILE A 89 13.59 -8.99 4.18
CA ILE A 89 12.74 -7.93 3.64
C ILE A 89 12.25 -6.98 4.74
N ARG A 90 11.80 -7.51 5.90
CA ARG A 90 11.38 -6.67 7.04
C ARG A 90 12.53 -5.79 7.55
N ASN A 91 13.72 -6.37 7.69
CA ASN A 91 14.91 -5.62 8.09
C ASN A 91 15.26 -4.53 7.07
N ARG A 92 15.13 -4.83 5.77
CA ARG A 92 15.36 -3.86 4.70
C ARG A 92 14.33 -2.73 4.71
N LEU A 93 13.06 -3.04 4.97
CA LEU A 93 11.98 -2.06 5.09
C LEU A 93 12.22 -1.11 6.28
N ASN A 94 12.56 -1.65 7.46
CA ASN A 94 12.87 -0.83 8.64
C ASN A 94 14.08 0.09 8.39
N ALA A 95 15.12 -0.42 7.73
CA ALA A 95 16.28 0.40 7.38
C ALA A 95 15.96 1.49 6.35
N TRP A 96 15.04 1.21 5.42
CA TRP A 96 14.55 2.18 4.44
C TRP A 96 13.74 3.31 5.11
N GLU A 97 12.90 2.96 6.09
CA GLU A 97 12.14 3.93 6.90
C GLU A 97 13.08 4.91 7.61
N LEU A 98 14.07 4.38 8.35
CA LEU A 98 15.08 5.19 9.04
C LEU A 98 15.88 6.07 8.08
N ALA A 99 16.24 5.56 6.91
CA ALA A 99 16.94 6.33 5.89
C ALA A 99 16.08 7.48 5.34
N TRP A 100 14.78 7.27 5.18
CA TRP A 100 13.85 8.33 4.78
C TRP A 100 13.75 9.40 5.88
N GLU A 101 13.49 9.03 7.14
CA GLU A 101 13.38 9.97 8.26
C GLU A 101 14.67 10.78 8.47
N SER A 102 15.83 10.18 8.20
CA SER A 102 17.13 10.87 8.28
C SER A 102 17.27 12.04 7.29
N ARG A 103 16.46 12.07 6.22
CA ARG A 103 16.52 13.04 5.11
C ARG A 103 17.84 13.01 4.34
N ASP A 104 18.66 11.96 4.49
CA ASP A 104 19.81 11.72 3.62
C ASP A 104 19.36 11.05 2.33
N VAL A 105 19.36 11.81 1.24
CA VAL A 105 18.93 11.30 -0.07
C VAL A 105 19.83 10.19 -0.61
N ASN A 106 21.12 10.18 -0.29
CA ASN A 106 22.01 9.11 -0.76
C ASN A 106 21.75 7.81 0.00
N ALA A 107 21.57 7.91 1.32
CA ALA A 107 21.17 6.76 2.14
C ALA A 107 19.82 6.20 1.67
N TYR A 108 18.83 7.06 1.47
CA TYR A 108 17.51 6.67 0.97
C TYR A 108 17.57 6.05 -0.44
N MET A 109 18.30 6.66 -1.37
CA MET A 109 18.41 6.16 -2.74
C MET A 109 19.19 4.83 -2.85
N SER A 110 19.97 4.43 -1.82
CA SER A 110 20.67 3.15 -1.78
C SER A 110 19.74 1.92 -1.69
N PHE A 111 18.45 2.16 -1.37
CA PHE A 111 17.43 1.12 -1.35
C PHE A 111 16.78 0.89 -2.72
N TYR A 112 17.02 1.76 -3.70
CA TYR A 112 16.36 1.72 -5.00
C TYR A 112 17.26 1.12 -6.07
N SER A 113 16.68 0.30 -6.94
CA SER A 113 17.38 -0.24 -8.09
C SER A 113 17.53 0.80 -9.20
N PRO A 114 18.62 0.83 -9.97
CA PRO A 114 18.80 1.80 -11.06
C PRO A 114 17.71 1.77 -12.15
N ASP A 115 17.03 0.63 -12.32
CA ASP A 115 15.89 0.45 -13.23
C ASP A 115 14.53 0.68 -12.55
N PHE A 116 14.52 1.37 -11.41
CA PHE A 116 13.30 1.74 -10.69
C PHE A 116 12.30 2.46 -11.59
N TYR A 117 11.02 2.11 -11.47
CA TYR A 117 9.92 2.81 -12.11
C TYR A 117 8.68 2.94 -11.21
N CYS A 118 7.90 3.99 -11.45
CA CYS A 118 6.64 4.27 -10.75
C CYS A 118 5.61 4.82 -11.75
N SER A 119 4.40 4.27 -11.76
CA SER A 119 3.36 4.66 -12.71
C SER A 119 2.39 5.73 -12.18
N TYR A 120 2.23 5.83 -10.85
CA TYR A 120 1.19 6.68 -10.25
C TYR A 120 1.62 8.14 -10.04
N ASN A 121 2.91 8.41 -9.91
CA ASN A 121 3.43 9.76 -9.67
C ASN A 121 4.49 10.15 -10.72
N PRO A 122 4.18 11.04 -11.67
CA PRO A 122 5.12 11.49 -12.70
C PRO A 122 6.41 12.10 -12.14
N LYS A 123 6.38 12.69 -10.94
CA LYS A 123 7.58 13.26 -10.28
C LYS A 123 8.54 12.18 -9.77
N MET A 124 8.10 10.92 -9.71
CA MET A 124 8.88 9.77 -9.28
C MET A 124 8.96 8.69 -10.37
N ALA A 125 8.66 9.01 -11.63
CA ALA A 125 8.41 7.99 -12.66
C ALA A 125 9.60 7.03 -12.92
N ASN A 126 10.82 7.46 -12.61
CA ASN A 126 12.04 6.66 -12.70
C ASN A 126 13.05 7.04 -11.61
N TYR A 127 14.17 6.31 -11.54
CA TYR A 127 15.22 6.52 -10.53
C TYR A 127 15.71 7.98 -10.42
N ALA A 128 15.98 8.64 -11.55
CA ALA A 128 16.52 9.99 -11.57
C ALA A 128 15.48 11.02 -11.07
N LEU A 129 14.23 10.88 -11.52
CA LEU A 129 13.13 11.74 -11.07
C LEU A 129 12.82 11.54 -9.59
N LEU A 130 12.82 10.29 -9.12
CA LEU A 130 12.69 9.96 -7.70
C LEU A 130 13.77 10.66 -6.86
N GLN A 131 15.04 10.51 -7.25
CA GLN A 131 16.17 11.13 -6.54
C GLN A 131 16.03 12.65 -6.48
N GLN A 132 15.67 13.29 -7.60
CA GLN A 132 15.48 14.74 -7.65
C GLN A 132 14.32 15.18 -6.75
N HIS A 133 13.17 14.51 -6.86
CA HIS A 133 11.98 14.81 -6.07
C HIS A 133 12.26 14.69 -4.57
N LYS A 134 12.90 13.60 -4.14
CA LYS A 134 13.22 13.34 -2.73
C LYS A 134 14.31 14.28 -2.20
N SER A 135 15.32 14.61 -3.02
CA SER A 135 16.32 15.64 -2.68
C SER A 135 15.68 16.98 -2.35
N ASN A 136 14.67 17.39 -3.12
CA ASN A 136 13.96 18.64 -2.87
C ASN A 136 13.11 18.54 -1.60
N LEU A 137 12.31 17.48 -1.48
CA LEU A 137 11.45 17.23 -0.32
C LEU A 137 12.25 17.20 1.00
N PHE A 138 13.40 16.55 1.03
CA PHE A 138 14.28 16.43 2.20
C PHE A 138 14.93 17.76 2.62
N ARG A 139 15.08 18.71 1.68
CA ARG A 139 15.50 20.08 1.97
C ARG A 139 14.35 20.98 2.42
N THR A 140 13.13 20.70 1.94
CA THR A 140 11.94 21.50 2.24
C THR A 140 11.52 21.37 3.70
N TYR A 141 11.49 20.15 4.23
CA TYR A 141 10.97 19.90 5.58
C TYR A 141 12.10 19.77 6.61
N SER A 142 11.96 20.44 7.76
CA SER A 142 12.96 20.45 8.82
C SER A 142 12.97 19.16 9.67
N TRP A 143 11.89 18.38 9.58
CA TRP A 143 11.77 17.02 10.11
C TRP A 143 10.74 16.24 9.27
N ILE A 144 10.90 14.92 9.26
CA ILE A 144 10.01 13.93 8.65
C ILE A 144 9.90 12.78 9.65
N GLN A 145 8.69 12.25 9.80
CA GLN A 145 8.43 11.05 10.59
C GLN A 145 7.47 10.14 9.83
N LEU A 146 7.75 8.84 9.88
CA LEU A 146 6.93 7.78 9.32
C LEU A 146 6.37 6.93 10.45
N GLU A 147 5.11 6.50 10.29
CA GLU A 147 4.60 5.36 11.04
C GLU A 147 4.14 4.29 10.04
N ILE A 148 4.81 3.14 10.08
CA ILE A 148 4.48 1.97 9.27
C ILE A 148 3.70 0.97 10.12
N SER A 149 2.56 0.49 9.60
CA SER A 149 1.71 -0.49 10.27
C SER A 149 1.13 -1.51 9.30
N GLU A 150 0.60 -2.61 9.84
CA GLU A 150 -0.05 -3.69 9.07
C GLU A 150 0.85 -4.27 7.96
N VAL A 151 2.15 -4.45 8.26
CA VAL A 151 3.13 -4.92 7.27
C VAL A 151 2.91 -6.38 6.89
N GLN A 152 2.47 -6.56 5.65
CA GLN A 152 2.42 -7.83 4.96
C GLN A 152 3.65 -7.98 4.07
N VAL A 153 4.27 -9.16 4.13
CA VAL A 153 5.41 -9.52 3.29
C VAL A 153 5.00 -10.72 2.47
N PHE A 154 5.23 -10.65 1.16
CA PHE A 154 4.97 -11.74 0.25
C PHE A 154 6.25 -12.09 -0.52
N ILE A 155 6.69 -13.34 -0.41
CA ILE A 155 7.84 -13.83 -1.14
C ILE A 155 7.38 -14.48 -2.44
N GLU A 156 7.70 -13.85 -3.57
CA GLU A 156 7.32 -14.31 -4.90
C GLU A 156 8.32 -15.35 -5.44
N SER A 157 9.60 -15.19 -5.13
CA SER A 157 10.67 -16.12 -5.48
C SER A 157 11.87 -15.97 -4.53
N ASP A 158 12.98 -16.65 -4.80
CA ASP A 158 14.23 -16.44 -4.05
C ASP A 158 14.90 -15.07 -4.34
N SER A 159 14.41 -14.34 -5.34
CA SER A 159 14.98 -13.08 -5.80
C SER A 159 13.96 -11.97 -6.03
N THR A 160 12.67 -12.21 -5.76
CA THR A 160 11.60 -11.20 -5.81
C THR A 160 10.66 -11.32 -4.61
N ALA A 161 10.23 -10.17 -4.11
CA ALA A 161 9.30 -10.08 -2.99
C ALA A 161 8.49 -8.79 -3.06
N GLN A 162 7.44 -8.70 -2.28
CA GLN A 162 6.63 -7.51 -2.12
C GLN A 162 6.35 -7.24 -0.64
N THR A 163 6.30 -5.95 -0.28
CA THR A 163 5.68 -5.52 0.97
C THR A 163 4.47 -4.65 0.70
N THR A 164 3.42 -4.83 1.49
CA THR A 164 2.23 -3.98 1.51
C THR A 164 1.98 -3.55 2.96
N PHE A 165 1.79 -2.26 3.20
CA PHE A 165 1.66 -1.70 4.55
C PHE A 165 0.90 -0.37 4.53
N LYS A 166 0.35 0.02 5.67
CA LYS A 166 -0.18 1.37 5.90
C LYS A 166 0.95 2.28 6.33
N GLN A 167 0.98 3.48 5.77
CA GLN A 167 1.98 4.51 6.04
C GLN A 167 1.26 5.79 6.44
N LEU A 168 1.59 6.30 7.62
CA LEU A 168 1.34 7.70 8.00
C LEU A 168 2.63 8.49 7.81
N TYR A 169 2.62 9.42 6.87
CA TYR A 169 3.70 10.38 6.66
C TYR A 169 3.35 11.68 7.35
N THR A 170 4.26 12.15 8.20
CA THR A 170 4.16 13.48 8.82
C THR A 170 5.45 14.26 8.65
N CYS A 171 5.33 15.59 8.55
CA CYS A 171 6.49 16.45 8.40
C CYS A 171 6.25 17.84 9.01
N SER A 172 7.27 18.69 8.95
CA SER A 172 7.22 20.05 9.51
C SER A 172 6.14 20.97 8.94
N ASP A 173 5.47 20.59 7.85
CA ASP A 173 4.24 21.21 7.37
C ASP A 173 3.08 20.22 7.45
N ALA A 174 2.21 20.37 8.45
CA ALA A 174 1.10 19.45 8.68
C ALA A 174 0.11 19.36 7.49
N ARG A 175 0.10 20.35 6.60
CA ARG A 175 -0.73 20.33 5.37
C ARG A 175 -0.22 19.34 4.33
N ALA A 176 1.01 18.85 4.49
CA ALA A 176 1.64 17.87 3.63
C ALA A 176 1.71 16.47 4.28
N ASN A 177 1.01 16.27 5.40
CA ASN A 177 0.83 14.94 5.97
C ASN A 177 -0.04 14.10 5.02
N ASP A 178 0.25 12.81 4.94
CA ASP A 178 -0.48 11.90 4.06
C ASP A 178 -0.61 10.53 4.74
N PHE A 179 -1.71 9.83 4.47
CA PHE A 179 -2.00 8.51 5.00
C PHE A 179 -2.53 7.61 3.89
N GLY A 180 -1.92 6.44 3.75
CA GLY A 180 -2.30 5.53 2.69
C GLY A 180 -1.65 4.17 2.79
N GLN A 181 -2.00 3.32 1.84
CA GLN A 181 -1.38 2.03 1.66
C GLN A 181 -0.25 2.15 0.64
N LYS A 182 0.93 1.69 1.02
CA LYS A 182 2.10 1.59 0.15
C LYS A 182 2.36 0.13 -0.19
N THR A 183 2.75 -0.08 -1.44
CA THR A 183 3.32 -1.33 -1.92
C THR A 183 4.72 -1.09 -2.45
N LEU A 184 5.69 -1.85 -1.97
CA LEU A 184 7.07 -1.85 -2.48
C LEU A 184 7.36 -3.22 -3.08
N LYS A 185 7.81 -3.24 -4.34
CA LYS A 185 8.30 -4.47 -4.99
C LYS A 185 9.81 -4.50 -4.95
N TRP A 186 10.32 -5.61 -4.45
CA TRP A 186 11.72 -5.85 -4.14
C TRP A 186 12.30 -6.87 -5.10
N LYS A 187 13.56 -6.67 -5.47
CA LYS A 187 14.35 -7.67 -6.18
C LYS A 187 15.74 -7.77 -5.58
N LEU A 188 16.29 -8.98 -5.59
CA LEU A 188 17.64 -9.25 -5.11
C LEU A 188 18.64 -8.99 -6.23
N VAL A 189 19.53 -8.03 -6.03
CA VAL A 189 20.60 -7.69 -6.97
C VAL A 189 21.92 -7.73 -6.22
N ASN A 190 22.85 -8.58 -6.66
CA ASN A 190 24.17 -8.74 -6.02
C ASN A 190 24.12 -8.94 -4.50
N GLY A 191 23.15 -9.74 -4.03
CA GLY A 191 22.95 -10.04 -2.60
C GLY A 191 22.26 -8.94 -1.80
N GLN A 192 21.75 -7.88 -2.45
CA GLN A 192 21.01 -6.81 -1.79
C GLN A 192 19.58 -6.69 -2.33
N TRP A 193 18.62 -6.63 -1.42
CA TRP A 193 17.22 -6.36 -1.76
C TRP A 193 17.06 -4.88 -2.10
N LEU A 194 16.60 -4.60 -3.31
CA LEU A 194 16.38 -3.27 -3.84
C LEU A 194 14.93 -3.10 -4.29
N ILE A 195 14.35 -1.94 -4.00
CA ILE A 195 13.05 -1.50 -4.48
C ILE A 195 13.17 -1.18 -5.96
N TYR A 196 12.40 -1.87 -6.80
CA TYR A 196 12.35 -1.60 -8.24
C TYR A 196 11.02 -1.00 -8.68
N ASN A 197 10.00 -1.04 -7.83
CA ASN A 197 8.71 -0.41 -8.07
C ASN A 197 8.01 0.01 -6.78
N GLU A 198 7.30 1.13 -6.84
CA GLU A 198 6.38 1.57 -5.78
C GLU A 198 4.98 1.77 -6.35
N GLU A 199 3.99 1.44 -5.52
CA GLU A 199 2.60 1.79 -5.71
C GLU A 199 2.09 2.46 -4.44
N TRP A 200 1.17 3.41 -4.62
CA TRP A 200 0.54 4.16 -3.54
C TRP A 200 -0.95 4.20 -3.76
N TYR A 201 -1.68 4.04 -2.67
CA TYR A 201 -3.10 4.24 -2.62
C TYR A 201 -3.42 5.14 -1.42
N GLU A 202 -4.00 6.32 -1.69
CA GLU A 202 -4.39 7.26 -0.64
C GLU A 202 -5.62 6.75 0.11
N ILE A 203 -5.53 6.65 1.44
CA ILE A 203 -6.69 6.29 2.27
C ILE A 203 -7.29 7.58 2.81
N ALA A 204 -8.25 8.14 2.07
CA ALA A 204 -8.94 9.36 2.47
C ALA A 204 -9.65 9.23 3.83
N ASN A 205 -9.54 10.28 4.66
CA ASN A 205 -10.12 10.47 6.00
C ASN A 205 -9.34 9.87 7.19
N TYR A 206 -8.09 10.28 7.35
CA TYR A 206 -7.40 10.21 8.65
C TYR A 206 -7.57 11.52 9.42
#